data_AF-A0A4R5BZG1-F1
#
_entry.id   AF-A0A4R5BZG1-F1
#
_cell.length_a   1.000
_cell.length_b   1.000
_cell.length_c   1.000
_cell.angle_alpha   90.00
_cell.angle_beta   90.00
_cell.angle_gamma   90.00
#
_symmetry.space_group_name_H-M   'P 1'
#
loop_
_entity.id
_entity.type
_entity.pdbx_description
1 polymer ?
#
loop_
_entity_poly.entity_id
_entity_poly.type
_entity_poly.pdbx_seq_one_letter_code
_entity_poly.pdbx_strand_id
1 'polypeptide(L)'
;MTSRPAPLDLPIVGLAALFATSGTLHLVRPQIFEPLIPSALPAPRRVVEVSGVAELACAAGLLHPRTRGAAGLAGAALLAAVFPGNVKMSVDAGKRAKRKGGAAPAAFFAGTVARLPVQWPMIRTALRAAGR
;
A
#
# COMPACT_ATOMS: atom_id res chain seq x y z
N MET A 1 9.18 30.33 -0.30
CA MET A 1 9.39 29.65 1.01
C MET A 1 9.66 28.18 0.75
N THR A 2 10.93 27.76 0.68
CA THR A 2 11.28 26.35 0.55
C THR A 2 11.16 25.69 1.91
N SER A 3 10.03 25.05 2.18
CA SER A 3 9.87 24.19 3.36
C SER A 3 10.97 23.14 3.37
N ARG A 4 11.80 23.13 4.42
CA ARG A 4 12.86 22.14 4.61
C ARG A 4 12.23 20.73 4.56
N PRO A 5 12.73 19.81 3.71
CA PRO A 5 12.13 18.48 3.61
C PRO A 5 12.29 17.74 4.94
N ALA A 6 11.26 16.99 5.34
CA ALA A 6 11.28 16.16 6.55
C ALA A 6 12.55 15.29 6.56
N PRO A 7 13.26 15.11 7.68
CA PRO A 7 14.48 14.29 7.72
C PRO A 7 14.18 12.84 7.31
N LEU A 8 15.15 12.15 6.70
CA LEU A 8 15.03 10.73 6.41
C LEU A 8 15.22 9.96 7.73
N ASP A 9 14.16 9.32 8.22
CA ASP A 9 14.17 8.57 9.46
C ASP A 9 13.64 7.13 9.25
N LEU A 10 13.76 6.31 10.29
CA LEU A 10 13.40 4.89 10.21
C LEU A 10 11.95 4.64 9.73
N PRO A 11 10.93 5.40 10.18
CA PRO A 11 9.57 5.26 9.63
C PRO A 11 9.48 5.56 8.13
N ILE A 12 10.14 6.60 7.62
CA ILE A 12 10.11 6.94 6.18
C ILE A 12 10.83 5.86 5.36
N VAL A 13 11.96 5.35 5.86
CA VAL A 13 12.67 4.23 5.23
C VAL A 13 11.80 2.97 5.23
N GLY A 14 11.13 2.68 6.34
CA GLY A 14 10.19 1.56 6.44
C GLY A 14 9.02 1.69 5.46
N LEU A 15 8.43 2.89 5.34
CA LEU A 15 7.36 3.16 4.38
C LEU A 15 7.84 3.00 2.93
N ALA A 16 9.03 3.50 2.61
CA ALA A 16 9.64 3.32 1.29
C ALA A 16 9.88 1.83 0.98
N ALA A 17 10.37 1.06 1.94
CA ALA A 17 10.57 -0.38 1.78
C ALA A 17 9.24 -1.14 1.58
N LEU A 18 8.18 -0.75 2.30
CA LEU A 18 6.84 -1.31 2.12
C LEU A 18 6.28 -1.01 0.72
N PHE A 19 6.39 0.23 0.24
CA PHE A 19 6.00 0.58 -1.13
C PHE A 19 6.85 -0.13 -2.18
N ALA A 20 8.16 -0.25 -1.98
CA ALA A 20 9.03 -0.98 -2.90
C ALA A 20 8.63 -2.46 -3.02
N THR A 21 8.35 -3.10 -1.87
CA THR A 21 7.94 -4.50 -1.80
C THR A 21 6.55 -4.70 -2.41
N SER A 22 5.59 -3.85 -2.03
CA SER A 22 4.21 -3.89 -2.55
C SER A 22 4.20 -3.66 -4.06
N GLY A 23 4.87 -2.61 -4.53
CA GLY A 23 4.91 -2.26 -5.96
C GLY A 23 5.55 -3.35 -6.81
N THR A 24 6.61 -3.98 -6.31
CA THR A 24 7.21 -5.15 -6.96
C THR A 24 6.22 -6.30 -7.05
N LEU A 25 5.47 -6.58 -5.98
CA LEU A 25 4.49 -7.67 -5.97
C LEU A 25 3.32 -7.40 -6.93
N HIS A 26 2.89 -6.14 -7.08
CA HIS A 26 1.87 -5.74 -8.05
C HIS A 26 2.31 -6.00 -9.49
N LEU A 27 3.60 -5.82 -9.80
CA LEU A 27 4.14 -6.05 -11.14
C LEU A 27 4.44 -7.53 -11.41
N VAL A 28 4.97 -8.25 -10.42
CA VAL A 28 5.40 -9.65 -10.58
C VAL A 28 4.23 -10.63 -10.42
N ARG A 29 3.25 -10.33 -9.57
CA ARG A 29 2.07 -11.19 -9.31
C ARG A 29 0.77 -10.38 -9.25
N PRO A 30 0.40 -9.66 -10.33
CA PRO A 30 -0.82 -8.84 -10.35
C PRO A 30 -2.10 -9.63 -10.03
N GLN A 31 -2.14 -10.91 -10.40
CA GLN A 31 -3.28 -11.81 -10.20
C GLN A 31 -3.73 -11.97 -8.73
N ILE A 32 -2.87 -11.63 -7.75
CA ILE A 32 -3.24 -11.62 -6.34
C ILE A 32 -4.21 -10.46 -6.03
N PHE A 33 -4.06 -9.34 -6.73
CA PHE A 33 -4.76 -8.08 -6.45
C PHE A 33 -5.89 -7.79 -7.44
N GLU A 34 -5.87 -8.38 -8.64
CA GLU A 34 -6.94 -8.22 -9.64
C GLU A 34 -8.35 -8.45 -9.07
N PRO A 35 -8.61 -9.49 -8.24
CA PRO A 35 -9.95 -9.70 -7.66
C PRO A 35 -10.37 -8.64 -6.65
N LEU A 36 -9.46 -7.74 -6.25
CA LEU A 36 -9.72 -6.65 -5.32
C LEU A 36 -10.12 -5.36 -6.03
N ILE A 37 -9.85 -5.26 -7.34
CA ILE A 37 -10.22 -4.10 -8.14
C ILE A 37 -11.76 -4.02 -8.23
N PRO A 38 -12.36 -2.84 -7.95
CA PRO A 38 -13.79 -2.63 -8.13
C PRO A 38 -14.24 -2.93 -9.55
N SER A 39 -15.42 -3.53 -9.71
CA SER A 39 -16.00 -3.85 -11.03
C SER A 39 -16.26 -2.63 -11.91
N ALA A 40 -16.34 -1.42 -11.32
CA ALA A 40 -16.47 -0.17 -12.04
C ALA A 40 -15.19 0.24 -12.81
N LEU A 41 -14.02 -0.32 -12.48
CA LEU A 41 -12.78 -0.02 -13.17
C LEU A 41 -12.50 -1.05 -14.27
N PRO A 42 -12.25 -0.62 -15.52
CA PRO A 42 -11.88 -1.53 -16.59
C PRO A 42 -10.44 -2.02 -16.43
N ALA A 43 -10.14 -3.18 -17.03
CA ALA A 43 -8.80 -3.77 -17.07
C ALA A 43 -8.09 -3.88 -15.70
N PRO A 44 -8.58 -4.72 -14.76
CA PRO A 44 -8.03 -4.87 -13.40
C PRO A 44 -6.51 -5.05 -13.36
N ARG A 45 -5.96 -5.89 -14.27
CA ARG A 45 -4.52 -6.13 -14.36
C ARG A 45 -3.72 -4.85 -14.61
N ARG A 46 -4.18 -3.99 -15.53
CA ARG A 46 -3.52 -2.70 -15.80
C ARG A 46 -3.61 -1.76 -14.62
N VAL A 47 -4.74 -1.74 -13.92
CA VAL A 47 -4.91 -0.91 -12.70
C VAL A 47 -3.89 -1.31 -11.64
N VAL A 48 -3.71 -2.61 -11.42
CA VAL A 48 -2.72 -3.18 -10.49
C VAL A 48 -1.29 -2.87 -10.93
N GLU A 49 -0.97 -2.99 -12.22
CA GLU A 49 0.36 -2.67 -12.73
C GLU A 49 0.69 -1.18 -12.58
N VAL A 50 -0.25 -0.29 -12.92
CA VAL A 50 -0.09 1.16 -12.78
C VAL A 50 0.07 1.57 -11.31
N SER A 51 -0.73 0.98 -10.41
CA SER A 51 -0.55 1.23 -8.97
C SER A 51 0.82 0.74 -8.49
N GLY A 52 1.30 -0.40 -9.00
CA GLY A 52 2.63 -0.92 -8.70
C GLY A 52 3.76 0.04 -9.10
N VAL A 53 3.69 0.60 -10.32
CA VAL A 53 4.64 1.64 -10.76
C VAL A 53 4.56 2.87 -9.88
N ALA A 54 3.34 3.31 -9.51
CA ALA A 54 3.14 4.46 -8.64
C ALA A 54 3.71 4.24 -7.23
N GLU A 55 3.58 3.03 -6.67
CA GLU A 55 4.21 2.67 -5.40
C GLU A 55 5.73 2.71 -5.48
N LEU A 56 6.34 2.16 -6.55
CA LEU A 56 7.79 2.22 -6.76
C LEU A 56 8.29 3.67 -6.91
N ALA A 57 7.54 4.52 -7.62
CA ALA A 57 7.85 5.94 -7.73
C ALA A 57 7.77 6.66 -6.38
N CYS A 58 6.75 6.34 -5.56
CA CYS A 58 6.64 6.85 -4.19
C CYS A 58 7.81 6.38 -3.31
N ALA A 59 8.21 5.11 -3.41
CA ALA A 59 9.34 4.57 -2.67
C ALA A 59 10.63 5.34 -2.98
N ALA A 60 10.98 5.47 -4.27
CA ALA A 60 12.16 6.25 -4.69
C ALA A 60 12.03 7.73 -4.29
N GLY A 61 10.84 8.30 -4.47
CA GLY A 61 10.56 9.70 -4.17
C GLY A 61 10.69 10.06 -2.68
N LEU A 62 10.31 9.15 -1.77
CA LEU A 62 10.45 9.32 -0.31
C LEU A 62 11.91 9.38 0.13
N LEU A 63 12.80 8.64 -0.54
CA LEU A 63 14.22 8.59 -0.19
C LEU A 63 14.93 9.88 -0.59
N HIS A 64 14.53 10.53 -1.68
CA HIS A 64 15.18 11.73 -2.17
C HIS A 64 14.56 13.04 -1.59
N PRO A 65 15.35 13.93 -0.99
CA PRO A 65 14.84 15.08 -0.21
C PRO A 65 14.00 16.06 -1.03
N ARG A 66 14.30 16.26 -2.32
CA ARG A 66 13.54 17.20 -3.17
C ARG A 66 12.14 16.69 -3.54
N THR A 67 11.94 15.37 -3.55
CA THR A 67 10.69 14.72 -3.98
C THR A 67 9.89 14.15 -2.82
N ARG A 68 10.50 14.03 -1.63
CA ARG A 68 9.91 13.42 -0.44
C ARG A 68 8.53 13.97 -0.10
N GLY A 69 8.35 15.28 -0.23
CA GLY A 69 7.06 15.88 0.09
C GLY A 69 5.95 15.48 -0.88
N ALA A 70 6.22 15.52 -2.19
CA ALA A 70 5.29 15.09 -3.22
C ALA A 70 5.01 13.58 -3.13
N ALA A 71 6.05 12.77 -2.92
CA ALA A 71 5.94 11.33 -2.72
C ALA A 71 5.15 10.97 -1.44
N GLY A 72 5.26 11.78 -0.39
CA GLY A 72 4.44 11.65 0.83
C GLY A 72 2.95 11.87 0.56
N LEU A 73 2.58 12.92 -0.19
CA LEU A 73 1.18 13.17 -0.57
C LEU A 73 0.64 12.08 -1.51
N ALA A 74 1.40 11.73 -2.56
CA ALA A 74 1.03 10.67 -3.47
C ALA A 74 0.90 9.31 -2.75
N GLY A 75 1.84 8.99 -1.86
CA GLY A 75 1.80 7.77 -1.04
C GLY A 75 0.58 7.74 -0.12
N ALA A 76 0.24 8.85 0.54
CA ALA A 76 -0.97 8.95 1.36
C ALA A 76 -2.24 8.74 0.53
N ALA A 77 -2.32 9.37 -0.66
CA ALA A 77 -3.43 9.22 -1.58
C ALA A 77 -3.57 7.78 -2.10
N LEU A 78 -2.45 7.14 -2.48
CA LEU A 78 -2.43 5.74 -2.91
C LEU A 78 -2.93 4.82 -1.80
N LEU A 79 -2.42 4.97 -0.56
CA LEU A 79 -2.86 4.18 0.58
C LEU A 79 -4.36 4.36 0.84
N ALA A 80 -4.87 5.59 0.80
CA ALA A 80 -6.30 5.85 0.93
C ALA A 80 -7.11 5.17 -0.19
N ALA A 81 -6.65 5.25 -1.44
CA ALA A 81 -7.32 4.66 -2.60
C ALA A 81 -7.37 3.12 -2.56
N VAL A 82 -6.33 2.45 -2.04
CA VAL A 82 -6.29 0.98 -1.95
C VAL A 82 -6.97 0.43 -0.70
N PHE A 83 -7.34 1.26 0.28
CA PHE A 83 -7.97 0.83 1.52
C PHE A 83 -9.23 -0.03 1.30
N PRO A 84 -10.17 0.32 0.39
CA PRO A 84 -11.33 -0.53 0.12
C PRO A 84 -10.94 -1.92 -0.39
N GLY A 85 -9.88 -2.02 -1.20
CA GLY A 85 -9.32 -3.29 -1.66
C GLY A 85 -8.77 -4.14 -0.52
N ASN A 86 -8.08 -3.53 0.44
CA ASN A 86 -7.56 -4.22 1.63
C ASN A 86 -8.68 -4.72 2.56
N VAL A 87 -9.76 -3.94 2.70
CA VAL A 87 -10.97 -4.38 3.43
C VAL A 87 -11.59 -5.59 2.73
N LYS A 88 -11.77 -5.52 1.41
CA LYS A 88 -12.30 -6.65 0.62
C LYS A 88 -11.42 -7.90 0.75
N MET A 89 -10.10 -7.75 0.68
CA MET A 89 -9.16 -8.86 0.86
C MET A 89 -9.35 -9.54 2.22
N SER A 90 -9.53 -8.76 3.28
CA SER A 90 -9.75 -9.27 4.63
C SER A 90 -11.06 -10.05 4.75
N VAL A 91 -12.14 -9.52 4.15
CA VAL A 91 -13.45 -10.21 4.11
C VAL A 91 -13.36 -11.54 3.35
N ASP A 92 -12.72 -11.53 2.17
CA ASP A 92 -12.58 -12.73 1.34
C ASP A 92 -11.66 -13.77 2.01
N ALA A 93 -10.60 -13.33 2.68
CA ALA A 93 -9.72 -14.17 3.48
C ALA A 93 -10.47 -14.83 4.65
N GLY A 94 -11.33 -14.09 5.35
CA GLY A 94 -12.15 -14.60 6.44
C GLY A 94 -13.15 -15.67 5.97
N LYS A 95 -13.84 -15.43 4.84
CA LYS A 95 -14.70 -16.43 4.21
C LYS A 95 -13.93 -17.70 3.84
N ARG A 96 -12.73 -17.54 3.27
CA ARG A 96 -11.86 -18.67 2.91
C ARG A 96 -11.38 -19.45 4.13
N ALA A 97 -11.00 -18.76 5.21
CA ALA A 97 -10.56 -19.38 6.46
C ALA A 97 -11.69 -20.22 7.08
N LYS A 98 -12.92 -19.69 7.13
CA LYS A 98 -14.10 -20.43 7.61
C LYS A 98 -14.40 -21.66 6.77
N ARG A 99 -14.29 -21.57 5.44
CA ARG A 99 -14.60 -22.68 4.51
C ARG A 99 -13.55 -23.79 4.52
N LYS A 100 -12.25 -23.45 4.48
CA LYS A 100 -11.18 -24.46 4.39
C LYS A 100 -10.74 -25.00 5.75
N GLY A 101 -10.88 -24.20 6.81
CA GLY A 101 -10.27 -24.50 8.11
C GLY A 101 -8.74 -24.52 8.06
N GLY A 102 -8.11 -24.69 9.22
CA GLY A 102 -6.66 -24.88 9.35
C GLY A 102 -5.84 -23.60 9.62
N ALA A 103 -4.60 -23.81 10.06
CA ALA A 103 -3.71 -22.76 10.53
C ALA A 103 -3.29 -21.78 9.41
N ALA A 104 -2.97 -22.27 8.21
CA ALA A 104 -2.49 -21.41 7.13
C ALA A 104 -3.55 -20.40 6.63
N PRO A 105 -4.82 -20.79 6.33
CA PRO A 105 -5.87 -19.82 6.02
C PRO A 105 -6.17 -18.85 7.16
N ALA A 106 -6.13 -19.32 8.41
CA ALA A 106 -6.32 -18.47 9.59
C ALA A 106 -5.21 -17.43 9.76
N ALA A 107 -3.95 -17.83 9.58
CA ALA A 107 -2.80 -16.93 9.62
C ALA A 107 -2.85 -15.89 8.49
N PHE A 108 -3.23 -16.30 7.27
CA PHE A 108 -3.43 -15.37 6.17
C PHE A 108 -4.53 -14.35 6.50
N PHE A 109 -5.67 -14.81 7.01
CA PHE A 109 -6.75 -13.92 7.44
C PHE A 109 -6.29 -12.94 8.53
N ALA A 110 -5.62 -13.43 9.58
CA ALA A 110 -5.08 -12.58 10.64
C ALA A 110 -4.11 -11.52 10.08
N GLY A 111 -3.24 -11.89 9.14
CA GLY A 111 -2.34 -10.95 8.46
C GLY A 111 -3.08 -9.88 7.66
N THR A 112 -4.15 -10.25 6.94
CA THR A 112 -4.98 -9.26 6.21
C THR A 112 -5.68 -8.28 7.14
N VAL A 113 -6.22 -8.76 8.27
CA VAL A 113 -6.86 -7.93 9.29
C VAL A 113 -5.85 -6.98 9.94
N ALA A 114 -4.64 -7.46 10.27
CA ALA A 114 -3.60 -6.64 10.86
C ALA A 114 -3.15 -5.47 9.96
N ARG A 115 -3.26 -5.62 8.62
CA ARG A 115 -2.92 -4.54 7.68
C ARG A 115 -3.85 -3.33 7.79
N LEU A 116 -5.12 -3.53 8.14
CA LEU A 116 -6.11 -2.45 8.20
C LEU A 116 -5.71 -1.34 9.19
N PRO A 117 -5.44 -1.62 10.49
CA PRO A 117 -4.99 -0.59 11.41
C PRO A 117 -3.57 -0.10 11.11
N VAL A 118 -2.68 -0.96 10.58
CA VAL A 118 -1.29 -0.58 10.21
C VAL A 118 -1.25 0.45 9.08
N GLN A 119 -2.27 0.49 8.22
CA GLN A 119 -2.32 1.46 7.14
C GLN A 119 -2.42 2.91 7.66
N TRP A 120 -2.98 3.12 8.85
CA TRP A 120 -3.13 4.45 9.42
C TRP A 120 -1.78 5.08 9.84
N PRO A 121 -0.90 4.39 10.61
CA PRO A 121 0.48 4.81 10.79
C PRO A 121 1.21 5.09 9.47
N MET A 122 1.03 4.25 8.44
CA MET A 122 1.67 4.46 7.14
C MET A 122 1.21 5.77 6.48
N ILE A 123 -0.10 6.06 6.48
CA ILE A 123 -0.65 7.32 5.97
C ILE A 123 -0.09 8.51 6.76
N ARG A 124 -0.04 8.42 8.10
CA ARG A 124 0.56 9.47 8.95
C ARG A 124 2.03 9.71 8.62
N THR A 125 2.81 8.65 8.43
CA THR A 125 4.22 8.76 8.03
C THR A 125 4.37 9.42 6.67
N ALA A 126 3.48 9.10 5.72
CA ALA A 126 3.46 9.70 4.39
C ALA A 126 3.12 11.20 4.44
N LEU A 127 2.10 11.58 5.22
CA LEU A 127 1.72 12.98 5.45
C LEU A 127 2.82 13.77 6.15
N ARG A 128 3.49 13.18 7.14
CA ARG A 128 4.65 13.79 7.80
C ARG A 128 5.81 14.01 6.82
N ALA A 129 6.05 13.06 5.91
CA ALA A 129 7.04 13.23 4.84
C ALA A 129 6.69 14.41 3.89
N ALA A 130 5.39 14.72 3.76
CA ALA A 130 4.84 15.88 3.08
C ALA A 130 4.83 17.19 3.88
N GLY A 131 5.27 17.17 5.14
CA GLY A 131 5.21 18.33 6.03
C GLY A 131 3.80 18.69 6.48
N ARG A 132 2.91 17.70 6.58
CA ARG A 132 1.55 17.81 7.12
C ARG A 132 1.44 17.18 8.49
#